data_AF-A0A936E8J4-F1
#
_entry.id   AF-A0A936E8J4-F1
#
_cell.length_a   1.000
_cell.length_b   1.000
_cell.length_c   1.000
_cell.angle_alpha   90.00
_cell.angle_beta   90.00
_cell.angle_gamma   90.00
#
_symmetry.space_group_name_H-M   'P 1'
#
loop_
_entity.id
_entity.type
_entity.pdbx_description
1 polymer ?
#
loop_
_entity_poly.entity_id
_entity_poly.type
_entity_poly.pdbx_seq_one_letter_code
_entity_poly.pdbx_strand_id
1 'polypeptide(L)'
;MAQDTIKKIAEYKTRLADLERELFAQLAQLPAQYGFASAEEFIAAFRQAVAGKPGRKPGKAAKAAKVEGEPKAEKPAKAAKRGKGGRKARVKITPEIIAEVKSLAEGGKTGKEIAKATGISLPSVQNLKKKLGLVAKR
;
A
#
# COMPACT_ATOMS: atom_id res chain seq x y z
N MET A 1 35.16 -28.58 13.00
CA MET A 1 34.75 -27.31 12.35
C MET A 1 33.41 -27.42 11.63
N ALA A 2 33.28 -28.14 10.50
CA ALA A 2 32.01 -28.18 9.76
C ALA A 2 30.85 -28.80 10.56
N GLN A 3 31.10 -29.89 11.29
CA GLN A 3 30.09 -30.55 12.14
C GLN A 3 29.64 -29.66 13.32
N ASP A 4 30.58 -28.93 13.92
CA ASP A 4 30.28 -28.00 15.03
C ASP A 4 29.43 -26.83 14.55
N THR A 5 29.69 -26.33 13.35
CA THR A 5 28.87 -25.30 12.70
C THR A 5 27.45 -25.81 12.41
N ILE A 6 27.30 -27.05 11.93
CA ILE A 6 25.98 -27.66 11.67
C ILE A 6 25.17 -27.79 12.98
N LYS A 7 25.80 -28.23 14.07
CA LYS A 7 25.16 -28.30 15.39
C LYS A 7 24.68 -26.92 15.86
N LYS A 8 25.54 -25.90 15.76
CA LYS A 8 25.17 -24.51 16.09
C LYS A 8 24.01 -24.01 15.24
N ILE A 9 23.98 -24.32 13.94
CA ILE A 9 22.85 -23.96 13.07
C ILE A 9 21.55 -24.62 13.56
N ALA A 10 21.60 -25.89 13.97
CA ALA A 10 20.42 -26.57 14.50
C ALA A 10 19.94 -25.92 15.81
N GLU A 11 20.84 -25.62 16.73
CA GLU A 11 20.54 -24.91 18.00
C GLU A 11 19.94 -23.52 17.77
N TYR A 12 20.45 -22.77 16.79
CA TYR A 12 19.88 -21.46 16.48
C TYR A 12 18.48 -21.58 15.88
N LYS A 13 18.22 -22.61 15.05
CA LYS A 13 16.88 -22.85 14.52
C LYS A 13 15.89 -23.20 15.62
N THR A 14 16.28 -24.03 16.58
CA THR A 14 15.40 -24.36 17.71
C THR A 14 15.11 -23.12 18.55
N ARG A 15 16.15 -22.34 18.87
CA ARG A 15 15.99 -21.08 19.61
C ARG A 15 15.10 -20.07 18.88
N LEU A 16 15.23 -19.99 17.55
CA LEU A 16 14.39 -19.13 16.72
C LEU A 16 12.92 -19.56 16.79
N ALA A 17 12.64 -20.86 16.69
CA ALA A 17 11.29 -21.38 16.81
C ALA A 17 10.66 -21.09 18.17
N ASP A 18 11.44 -21.14 19.26
CA ASP A 18 10.95 -20.80 20.60
C ASP A 18 10.63 -19.31 20.72
N LEU A 19 11.51 -18.43 20.21
CA LEU A 19 11.27 -16.99 20.19
C LEU A 19 10.05 -16.61 19.34
N GLU A 20 9.82 -17.29 18.22
CA GLU A 20 8.62 -17.09 17.40
C GLU A 20 7.35 -17.45 18.18
N ARG A 21 7.36 -18.56 18.94
CA ARG A 21 6.23 -18.95 19.79
C ARG A 21 5.94 -17.91 20.86
N GLU A 22 6.98 -17.42 21.54
CA GLU A 22 6.85 -16.35 22.54
C GLU A 22 6.28 -15.08 21.93
N LEU A 23 6.77 -14.67 20.75
CA LEU A 23 6.27 -13.52 20.03
C LEU A 23 4.79 -13.70 19.67
N PHE A 24 4.39 -14.86 19.14
CA PHE A 24 2.99 -15.11 18.80
C PHE A 24 2.09 -15.12 20.05
N ALA A 25 2.57 -15.66 21.18
CA ALA A 25 1.83 -15.59 22.44
C ALA A 25 1.64 -14.15 22.91
N GLN A 26 2.67 -13.31 22.83
CA GLN A 26 2.58 -11.88 23.15
C GLN A 26 1.60 -11.14 22.23
N LEU A 27 1.66 -11.41 20.92
CA LEU A 27 0.76 -10.80 19.95
C LEU A 27 -0.70 -11.21 20.17
N ALA A 28 -0.95 -12.46 20.61
CA ALA A 28 -2.29 -12.93 20.94
C ALA A 28 -2.90 -12.25 22.17
N GLN A 29 -2.08 -11.70 23.07
CA GLN A 29 -2.54 -10.96 24.24
C GLN A 29 -2.93 -9.50 23.94
N LEU A 30 -2.45 -8.92 22.83
CA LEU A 30 -2.70 -7.52 22.48
C LEU A 30 -4.19 -7.14 22.46
N PRO A 31 -5.11 -7.91 21.80
CA PRO A 31 -6.52 -7.54 21.77
C PRO A 31 -7.12 -7.37 23.17
N ALA A 32 -6.80 -8.29 24.09
CA ALA A 32 -7.29 -8.25 25.47
C ALA A 32 -6.72 -7.06 26.26
N GLN A 33 -5.45 -6.71 26.06
CA GLN A 33 -4.83 -5.53 26.70
C GLN A 33 -5.52 -4.22 26.34
N TYR A 34 -6.10 -4.14 25.14
CA TYR A 34 -6.85 -2.97 24.69
C TYR A 34 -8.37 -3.11 24.85
N GLY A 35 -8.84 -4.14 25.56
CA GLY A 35 -10.25 -4.33 25.88
C GLY A 35 -11.12 -4.88 24.74
N PHE A 36 -10.52 -5.51 23.73
CA PHE A 36 -11.24 -6.15 22.64
C PHE A 36 -11.53 -7.61 22.95
N ALA A 37 -12.73 -8.08 22.59
CA ALA A 37 -13.15 -9.46 22.82
C ALA A 37 -12.55 -10.43 21.79
N SER A 38 -12.19 -9.93 20.60
CA SER A 38 -11.59 -10.72 19.54
C SER A 38 -10.47 -10.00 18.79
N ALA A 39 -9.56 -10.77 18.21
CA ALA A 39 -8.52 -10.23 17.33
C ALA A 39 -9.11 -9.52 16.10
N GLU A 40 -10.26 -9.96 15.61
CA GLU A 40 -10.93 -9.36 14.45
C GLU A 40 -11.44 -7.95 14.76
N GLU A 41 -12.06 -7.75 15.93
CA GLU A 41 -12.50 -6.44 16.39
C GLU A 41 -11.33 -5.48 16.58
N PHE A 42 -10.24 -5.98 17.20
CA PHE A 42 -9.01 -5.20 17.35
C PHE A 42 -8.43 -4.79 15.99
N ILE A 43 -8.34 -5.71 15.02
CA ILE A 43 -7.84 -5.41 13.67
C ILE A 43 -8.77 -4.42 12.95
N ALA A 44 -10.09 -4.56 13.08
CA ALA A 44 -11.05 -3.65 12.47
C ALA A 44 -10.92 -2.23 13.05
N ALA A 45 -10.87 -2.09 14.38
CA ALA A 45 -10.69 -0.81 15.06
C ALA A 45 -9.32 -0.20 14.74
N PHE A 46 -8.26 -1.00 14.77
CA PHE A 46 -6.91 -0.56 14.40
C PHE A 46 -6.85 -0.07 12.95
N ARG A 47 -7.47 -0.81 12.01
CA ARG A 47 -7.58 -0.36 10.61
C ARG A 47 -8.37 0.93 10.49
N GLN A 48 -9.46 1.12 11.22
CA GLN A 48 -10.23 2.37 11.20
C GLN A 48 -9.43 3.55 11.77
N ALA A 49 -8.66 3.31 12.84
CA ALA A 49 -7.80 4.32 13.47
C ALA A 49 -6.63 4.72 12.57
N VAL A 50 -5.94 3.76 11.96
CA VAL A 50 -4.76 3.99 11.10
C VAL A 50 -5.14 4.45 9.70
N ALA A 51 -6.23 3.94 9.13
CA ALA A 51 -6.64 4.29 7.78
C ALA A 51 -7.23 5.70 7.66
N GLY A 52 -7.36 6.45 8.76
CA GLY A 52 -7.77 7.86 8.75
C GLY A 52 -9.03 8.08 7.93
N LYS A 53 -10.20 7.76 8.50
CA LYS A 53 -11.54 8.11 8.00
C LYS A 53 -11.61 8.21 6.46
N PRO A 54 -11.68 7.08 5.71
CA PRO A 54 -11.94 7.16 4.27
C PRO A 54 -13.26 7.89 4.09
N GLY A 55 -13.18 9.04 3.41
CA GLY A 55 -14.22 10.07 3.40
C GLY A 55 -15.63 9.52 3.45
N ARG A 56 -16.32 9.79 4.56
CA ARG A 56 -17.78 9.74 4.64
C ARG A 56 -18.29 10.74 3.61
N LYS A 57 -18.53 10.28 2.38
CA LYS A 57 -19.40 10.97 1.44
C LYS A 57 -20.77 11.08 2.14
N PRO A 58 -21.33 12.28 2.38
CA PRO A 58 -22.72 12.39 2.75
C PRO A 58 -23.50 12.21 1.45
N GLY A 59 -24.09 11.04 1.22
CA GLY A 59 -24.67 10.81 -0.10
C GLY A 59 -25.31 9.46 -0.32
N LYS A 60 -26.20 9.03 0.58
CA LYS A 60 -27.44 8.39 0.15
C LYS A 60 -28.44 8.44 1.31
N ALA A 61 -29.18 9.54 1.37
CA ALA A 61 -30.47 9.53 2.01
C ALA A 61 -31.31 8.46 1.29
N ALA A 62 -31.60 7.36 1.98
CA ALA A 62 -32.72 6.51 1.61
C ALA A 62 -34.00 7.25 1.99
N LYS A 63 -34.37 8.27 1.20
CA LYS A 63 -35.74 8.76 1.09
C LYS A 63 -36.39 7.97 -0.04
N ALA A 64 -36.82 6.75 0.28
CA ALA A 64 -37.85 6.09 -0.51
C ALA A 64 -39.19 6.68 -0.06
N ALA A 65 -39.59 7.79 -0.69
CA ALA A 65 -40.95 8.27 -0.64
C ALA A 65 -41.22 9.23 -1.81
N LYS A 66 -42.09 8.76 -2.71
CA LYS A 66 -43.21 9.51 -3.31
C LYS A 66 -43.01 10.33 -4.62
N VAL A 67 -43.74 9.81 -5.64
CA VAL A 67 -44.62 10.45 -6.65
C VAL A 67 -44.04 10.93 -8.00
N GLU A 68 -44.77 10.45 -9.00
CA GLU A 68 -44.92 10.72 -10.44
C GLU A 68 -44.85 12.19 -10.90
N GLY A 69 -44.47 12.38 -12.18
CA GLY A 69 -44.73 13.60 -12.95
C GLY A 69 -43.61 14.01 -13.93
N GLU A 70 -43.75 13.66 -15.21
CA GLU A 70 -43.00 14.17 -16.38
C GLU A 70 -43.48 15.60 -16.80
N PRO A 71 -42.96 16.30 -17.85
CA PRO A 71 -41.67 16.27 -18.59
C PRO A 71 -41.06 17.70 -18.86
N LYS A 72 -40.07 17.80 -19.79
CA LYS A 72 -39.44 18.97 -20.48
C LYS A 72 -38.06 19.40 -19.93
N ALA A 73 -37.05 19.75 -20.73
CA ALA A 73 -36.85 19.80 -22.19
C ALA A 73 -35.33 19.91 -22.46
N GLU A 74 -34.98 19.87 -23.74
CA GLU A 74 -33.71 19.62 -24.41
C GLU A 74 -32.61 20.71 -24.27
N LYS A 75 -31.34 20.26 -24.14
CA LYS A 75 -30.06 20.61 -24.85
C LYS A 75 -29.70 22.10 -25.16
N PRO A 76 -28.40 22.49 -25.42
CA PRO A 76 -27.31 21.68 -25.99
C PRO A 76 -25.84 21.93 -25.51
N ALA A 77 -24.96 21.00 -25.92
CA ALA A 77 -23.54 21.12 -26.31
C ALA A 77 -22.53 21.86 -25.36
N LYS A 78 -21.32 21.36 -25.06
CA LYS A 78 -20.27 20.95 -26.01
C LYS A 78 -19.02 20.51 -25.22
N ALA A 79 -18.28 19.52 -25.75
CA ALA A 79 -16.86 19.20 -25.47
C ALA A 79 -16.52 18.61 -24.08
N ALA A 80 -15.72 17.57 -23.90
CA ALA A 80 -14.94 16.75 -24.82
C ALA A 80 -14.59 15.41 -24.12
N LYS A 81 -14.47 14.35 -24.91
CA LYS A 81 -13.77 13.09 -24.58
C LYS A 81 -12.56 13.30 -23.66
N ARG A 82 -12.66 12.86 -22.40
CA ARG A 82 -11.54 12.46 -21.52
C ARG A 82 -12.10 11.51 -20.46
N GLY A 83 -11.76 10.23 -20.35
CA GLY A 83 -10.97 9.35 -21.16
C GLY A 83 -11.32 7.94 -20.69
N LYS A 84 -11.56 7.04 -21.64
CA LYS A 84 -11.59 5.60 -21.39
C LYS A 84 -10.20 5.20 -20.90
N GLY A 85 -10.05 4.99 -19.61
CA GLY A 85 -8.77 4.67 -18.99
C GLY A 85 -8.99 4.21 -17.56
N GLY A 86 -9.42 2.95 -17.40
CA GLY A 86 -9.39 2.28 -16.11
C GLY A 86 -8.02 2.51 -15.47
N ARG A 87 -8.01 2.96 -14.21
CA ARG A 87 -6.78 3.20 -13.46
C ARG A 87 -6.00 1.89 -13.46
N LYS A 88 -4.84 1.85 -14.13
CA LYS A 88 -3.92 0.70 -14.03
C LYS A 88 -3.62 0.48 -12.55
N ALA A 89 -3.61 -0.78 -12.14
CA ALA A 89 -3.25 -1.16 -10.78
C ALA A 89 -1.90 -0.50 -10.42
N ARG A 90 -1.83 0.10 -9.23
CA ARG A 90 -0.61 0.76 -8.78
C ARG A 90 0.44 -0.30 -8.49
N VAL A 91 1.61 -0.17 -9.12
CA VAL A 91 2.78 -0.97 -8.79
C VAL A 91 3.15 -0.68 -7.33
N LYS A 92 3.24 -1.72 -6.50
CA LYS A 92 3.74 -1.61 -5.13
C LYS A 92 5.24 -1.39 -5.21
N ILE A 93 5.74 -0.33 -4.58
CA ILE A 93 7.17 -0.06 -4.50
C ILE A 93 7.74 -0.96 -3.39
N THR A 94 8.33 -2.08 -3.77
CA THR A 94 9.06 -3.00 -2.88
C THR A 94 10.49 -2.49 -2.64
N PRO A 95 11.18 -2.94 -1.57
CA PRO A 95 12.57 -2.56 -1.31
C PRO A 95 13.53 -2.93 -2.45
N GLU A 96 13.27 -4.04 -3.13
CA GLU A 96 14.03 -4.49 -4.31
C GLU A 96 13.97 -3.47 -5.45
N ILE A 97 12.78 -2.95 -5.74
CA ILE A 97 12.56 -1.93 -6.77
C ILE A 97 13.30 -0.63 -6.41
N ILE A 98 13.39 -0.28 -5.12
CA ILE A 98 14.12 0.92 -4.68
C ILE A 98 15.62 0.75 -4.92
N ALA A 99 16.17 -0.43 -4.62
CA ALA A 99 17.57 -0.75 -4.86
C ALA A 99 17.90 -0.73 -6.37
N GLU A 100 17.05 -1.34 -7.20
CA GLU A 100 17.23 -1.33 -8.66
C GLU A 100 17.19 0.09 -9.24
N VAL A 101 16.24 0.93 -8.81
CA VAL A 101 16.17 2.34 -9.22
C VAL A 101 17.41 3.12 -8.78
N LYS A 102 17.96 2.83 -7.59
CA LYS A 102 19.19 3.47 -7.10
C LYS A 102 20.38 3.10 -7.98
N SER A 103 20.61 1.81 -8.24
CA SER A 103 21.72 1.34 -9.09
C SER A 103 21.63 1.87 -10.51
N LEU A 104 20.43 1.88 -11.11
CA LEU A 104 20.24 2.41 -12.47
C LEU A 104 20.41 3.94 -12.52
N ALA A 105 20.07 4.66 -11.44
CA ALA A 105 20.26 6.10 -11.36
C ALA A 105 21.73 6.50 -11.16
N GLU A 106 22.49 5.75 -10.35
CA GLU A 106 23.93 5.92 -10.18
C GLU A 106 24.70 5.58 -11.46
N GLY A 107 24.23 4.58 -12.21
CA GLY A 107 24.73 4.24 -13.54
C GLY A 107 24.38 5.25 -14.66
N GLY A 108 23.86 6.44 -14.31
CA GLY A 108 23.63 7.54 -15.26
C GLY A 108 22.42 7.38 -16.18
N LYS A 109 21.59 6.34 -16.02
CA LYS A 109 20.42 6.12 -16.89
C LYS A 109 19.36 7.20 -16.71
N THR A 110 18.69 7.52 -17.82
CA THR A 110 17.65 8.54 -17.80
C THR A 110 16.40 8.02 -17.07
N GLY A 111 15.62 8.93 -16.47
CA GLY A 111 14.40 8.54 -15.74
C GLY A 111 13.39 7.78 -16.62
N LYS A 112 13.40 8.01 -17.94
CA LYS A 112 12.57 7.31 -18.92
C LYS A 112 13.01 5.86 -19.13
N GLU A 113 14.31 5.61 -19.17
CA GLU A 113 14.86 4.25 -19.27
C GLU A 113 14.59 3.45 -18.00
N ILE A 114 14.76 4.07 -16.83
CA ILE A 114 14.48 3.44 -15.53
C ILE A 114 13.00 3.04 -15.44
N ALA A 115 12.09 3.92 -15.88
CA ALA A 115 10.65 3.63 -15.90
C ALA A 115 10.29 2.43 -16.79
N LYS A 116 10.97 2.27 -17.94
CA LYS A 116 10.77 1.12 -18.83
C LYS A 116 11.32 -0.17 -18.26
N ALA A 117 12.52 -0.12 -17.66
CA ALA A 117 13.17 -1.29 -17.07
C ALA A 117 12.42 -1.83 -15.85
N THR A 118 11.99 -0.92 -14.97
CA THR A 118 11.35 -1.29 -13.69
C THR A 118 9.82 -1.42 -13.78
N GLY A 119 9.22 -1.07 -14.92
CA GLY A 119 7.75 -1.03 -15.07
C GLY A 119 7.04 0.03 -14.23
N ILE A 120 7.80 0.94 -13.60
CA ILE A 120 7.27 2.01 -12.75
C ILE A 120 6.93 3.24 -13.59
N SER A 121 5.87 3.95 -13.19
CA SER A 121 5.55 5.25 -13.79
C SER A 121 6.69 6.28 -13.63
N LEU A 122 6.95 7.08 -14.66
CA LEU A 122 7.95 8.17 -14.64
C LEU A 122 7.87 9.06 -13.38
N PRO A 123 6.68 9.49 -12.90
CA PRO A 123 6.58 10.31 -11.70
C PRO A 123 7.07 9.59 -10.44
N SER A 124 6.87 8.27 -10.36
CA SER A 124 7.30 7.47 -9.21
C SER A 124 8.82 7.27 -9.21
N VAL A 125 9.45 7.10 -10.37
CA VAL A 125 10.92 7.12 -10.50
C VAL A 125 11.48 8.45 -10.00
N GLN A 126 10.87 9.57 -10.38
CA GLN A 126 11.31 10.90 -9.92
C GLN A 126 11.14 11.07 -8.41
N ASN A 127 10.03 10.59 -7.84
CA ASN A 127 9.80 10.60 -6.40
C ASN A 127 10.82 9.75 -5.64
N LEU A 128 11.20 8.58 -6.19
CA LEU A 128 12.27 7.74 -5.63
C LEU A 128 13.62 8.44 -5.68
N LYS A 129 13.98 9.08 -6.81
CA LYS A 129 15.21 9.88 -6.91
C LYS A 129 15.24 11.02 -5.88
N LYS A 130 14.13 11.72 -5.67
CA LYS A 130 14.01 12.75 -4.62
C LYS A 130 14.14 12.17 -3.21
N LYS A 131 13.59 10.98 -2.93
CA LYS A 131 13.71 10.30 -1.62
C LYS A 131 15.14 9.82 -1.34
N LEU A 132 15.85 9.38 -2.37
CA LEU A 132 17.25 8.94 -2.29
C LEU A 132 18.25 10.11 -2.26
N GLY A 133 17.78 11.36 -2.34
CA GLY A 133 18.65 12.54 -2.36
C GLY A 133 19.42 12.75 -3.67
N LEU A 134 19.13 11.96 -4.71
CA LEU A 134 19.82 12.02 -6.01
C LEU A 134 19.38 13.21 -6.88
N VAL A 135 18.26 13.85 -6.54
CA VAL A 135 17.73 15.02 -7.26
C VAL A 135 17.14 16.02 -6.28
N ALA A 136 17.40 17.31 -6.50
CA ALA A 136 16.87 18.40 -5.69
C ALA A 136 15.33 18.39 -5.65
N LYS A 137 14.77 18.68 -4.47
CA LYS A 137 13.37 19.03 -4.30
C LYS A 137 13.15 20.43 -4.85
N ARG A 138 12.83 20.51 -6.14
CA ARG A 138 12.06 21.62 -6.70
C ARG A 138 10.59 21.42 -6.40
#